data_AF-A0A150TMQ5-F1
#
_entry.id   AF-A0A150TMQ5-F1
#
_cell.length_a   1.000
_cell.length_b   1.000
_cell.length_c   1.000
_cell.angle_alpha   90.00
_cell.angle_beta   90.00
_cell.angle_gamma   90.00
#
_symmetry.space_group_name_H-M   'P 1'
#
loop_
_entity.id
_entity.type
_entity.pdbx_description
1 polymer ?
#
loop_
_entity_poly.entity_id
_entity_poly.type
_entity_poly.pdbx_seq_one_letter_code
_entity_poly.pdbx_strand_id
1 'polypeptide(L)'
;HASPAPHRARRLDQSAFRRRLQPGLCPDPSEAAQIRQTLIARFRNEDWAAAGRLYVDPRLPEGAHLPLLHHLQQAEREVLAQLGLDPEPPDVFAYFDKELLVAAACTNRNVVAYYDGALHVVLDHDDVQASVVHEYTHHALMSQGILGPAWAQEGIAMLVAREAWWLDPARLEQVRDAPMPLEVMEQSIPYTLLPEQAVLFYVQSATMVACLVRGTDAGLRGLMGALGTPAGAAQGAGSYDPSQLLDPSAWPACVDGLMRSARGER
;
A
#
# COMPACT_ATOMS: atom_id res chain seq x y z
N HIS A 1 -30.15 -26.48 21.76
CA HIS A 1 -29.25 -25.86 20.77
C HIS A 1 -29.07 -24.41 21.13
N ALA A 2 -27.91 -24.02 21.67
CA ALA A 2 -27.61 -22.62 21.94
C ALA A 2 -27.23 -21.95 20.62
N SER A 3 -27.89 -20.85 20.27
CA SER A 3 -27.49 -19.99 19.16
C SER A 3 -26.06 -19.49 19.40
N PRO A 4 -25.18 -19.46 18.38
CA PRO A 4 -23.86 -18.88 18.53
C PRO A 4 -24.01 -17.41 18.91
N ALA A 5 -23.22 -16.98 19.90
CA ALA A 5 -23.19 -15.59 20.33
C ALA A 5 -22.85 -14.69 19.12
N PRO A 6 -23.50 -13.51 18.98
CA PRO A 6 -23.17 -12.59 17.90
C PRO A 6 -21.69 -12.24 17.97
N HIS A 7 -20.95 -12.47 16.87
CA HIS A 7 -19.56 -12.07 16.73
C HIS A 7 -19.47 -10.58 17.06
N ARG A 8 -18.85 -10.27 18.20
CA ARG A 8 -18.64 -8.90 18.66
C ARG A 8 -17.80 -8.20 17.59
N ALA A 9 -18.35 -7.17 16.96
CA ALA A 9 -17.64 -6.38 15.94
C ALA A 9 -16.26 -5.98 16.49
N ARG A 10 -15.19 -6.49 15.86
CA ARG A 10 -13.80 -6.15 16.23
C ARG A 10 -13.62 -4.65 16.05
N ARG A 11 -13.30 -3.94 17.13
CA ARG A 11 -12.91 -2.52 17.05
C ARG A 11 -11.42 -2.48 16.78
N LEU A 12 -11.05 -2.04 15.58
CA LEU A 12 -9.67 -1.73 15.22
C LEU A 12 -9.26 -0.40 15.87
N ASP A 13 -8.08 -0.35 16.49
CA ASP A 13 -7.52 0.89 17.00
C ASP A 13 -6.96 1.74 15.85
N GLN A 14 -7.64 2.84 15.53
CA GLN A 14 -7.21 3.75 14.48
C GLN A 14 -5.98 4.59 14.83
N SER A 15 -5.54 4.58 16.10
CA SER A 15 -4.36 5.33 16.53
C SER A 15 -3.08 4.84 15.83
N ALA A 16 -2.96 3.53 15.62
CA ALA A 16 -1.85 2.93 14.88
C ALA A 16 -1.81 3.41 13.41
N PHE A 17 -2.97 3.59 12.79
CA PHE A 17 -3.07 4.03 11.40
C PHE A 17 -2.78 5.53 11.24
N ARG A 18 -3.17 6.36 12.21
CA ARG A 18 -2.80 7.79 12.20
C ARG A 18 -1.30 8.01 12.30
N ARG A 19 -0.54 7.05 12.86
CA ARG A 19 0.94 7.09 12.85
C ARG A 19 1.53 6.87 11.45
N ARG A 20 0.84 6.22 10.51
CA ARG A 20 1.28 6.11 9.10
C ARG A 20 1.16 7.42 8.32
N LEU A 21 0.25 8.30 8.75
CA LEU A 21 0.12 9.65 8.21
C LEU A 21 1.20 10.60 8.76
N GLN A 22 2.05 10.12 9.67
CA GLN A 22 3.19 10.88 10.14
C GLN A 22 4.36 10.69 9.17
N PRO A 23 5.18 11.73 8.98
CA PRO A 23 6.26 11.75 8.00
C PRO A 23 7.45 10.85 8.41
N GLY A 24 7.25 9.53 8.29
CA GLY A 24 8.27 8.52 8.49
C GLY A 24 8.51 8.09 9.94
N LEU A 25 9.64 7.41 10.17
CA LEU A 25 10.17 7.03 11.49
C LEU A 25 10.91 8.18 12.18
N CYS A 26 10.63 9.44 11.83
CA CYS A 26 11.32 10.55 12.46
C CYS A 26 11.00 10.56 13.96
N PRO A 27 12.01 10.70 14.85
CA PRO A 27 11.77 10.76 16.29
C PRO A 27 10.82 11.87 16.70
N ASP A 28 10.82 12.97 15.94
CA ASP A 28 9.92 14.12 16.10
C ASP A 28 9.21 14.47 14.77
N PRO A 29 7.86 14.45 14.72
CA PRO A 29 7.10 14.91 13.56
C PRO A 29 7.43 16.36 13.11
N SER A 30 7.88 17.21 14.04
CA SER A 30 8.27 18.59 13.72
C SER A 30 9.54 18.67 12.89
N GLU A 31 10.47 17.73 13.09
CA GLU A 31 11.73 17.61 12.34
C GLU A 31 11.46 17.28 10.87
N ALA A 32 10.60 16.30 10.63
CA ALA A 32 10.23 15.89 9.29
C ALA A 32 9.51 17.00 8.49
N ALA A 33 8.64 17.78 9.16
CA ALA A 33 7.98 18.92 8.55
C ALA A 33 9.00 20.02 8.16
N GLN A 34 10.01 20.27 9.00
CA GLN A 34 11.09 21.20 8.70
C GLN A 34 11.98 20.70 7.54
N ILE A 35 12.27 19.40 7.50
CA ILE A 35 12.99 18.79 6.38
C ILE A 35 12.19 18.95 5.09
N ARG A 36 10.88 18.66 5.10
CA ARG A 36 10.01 18.86 3.94
C ARG A 36 10.02 20.29 3.42
N GLN A 37 9.93 21.29 4.31
CA GLN A 37 10.05 22.70 3.90
C GLN A 37 11.42 23.01 3.29
N THR A 38 12.49 22.44 3.85
CA THR A 38 13.85 22.59 3.31
C THR A 38 13.97 21.98 1.92
N LEU A 39 13.36 20.81 1.68
CA LEU A 39 13.30 20.18 0.36
C LEU A 39 12.53 21.03 -0.64
N ILE A 40 11.32 21.48 -0.28
CA ILE A 40 10.49 22.35 -1.13
C ILE A 40 11.27 23.60 -1.57
N ALA A 41 12.09 24.18 -0.69
CA ALA A 41 12.88 25.37 -0.99
C ALA A 41 14.12 25.10 -1.86
N ARG A 42 14.61 23.85 -1.92
CA ARG A 42 15.87 23.49 -2.60
C ARG A 42 15.67 22.65 -3.86
N PHE A 43 14.59 21.91 -3.92
CA PHE A 43 14.25 21.08 -5.07
C PHE A 43 13.68 21.96 -6.17
N ARG A 44 14.00 21.61 -7.41
CA ARG A 44 13.41 22.26 -8.58
C ARG A 44 11.95 21.86 -8.63
N ASN A 45 11.07 22.80 -8.91
CA ASN A 45 9.66 22.52 -9.12
C ASN A 45 9.44 22.27 -10.61
N GLU A 46 8.86 21.12 -10.93
CA GLU A 46 8.40 20.75 -12.25
C GLU A 46 6.87 20.69 -12.25
N ASP A 47 6.26 21.13 -13.34
CA ASP A 47 4.81 21.10 -13.49
C ASP A 47 4.32 19.64 -13.61
N TRP A 48 3.43 19.24 -12.71
CA TRP A 48 2.75 17.94 -12.76
C TRP A 48 1.30 18.06 -12.31
N ALA A 49 0.38 17.83 -13.26
CA ALA A 49 -1.06 17.94 -13.05
C ALA A 49 -1.51 19.33 -12.55
N ALA A 50 -2.82 19.54 -12.39
CA ALA A 50 -3.38 20.86 -12.07
C ALA A 50 -3.21 21.28 -10.60
N ALA A 51 -3.03 20.32 -9.68
CA ALA A 51 -2.93 20.56 -8.24
C ALA A 51 -1.69 19.95 -7.58
N GLY A 52 -1.17 18.85 -8.12
CA GLY A 52 0.06 18.22 -7.66
C GLY A 52 1.29 19.07 -7.97
N ARG A 53 2.36 18.86 -7.21
CA ARG A 53 3.67 19.47 -7.50
C ARG A 53 4.72 18.39 -7.53
N LEU A 54 5.63 18.47 -8.50
CA LEU A 54 6.77 17.57 -8.58
C LEU A 54 8.04 18.33 -8.19
N TYR A 55 8.59 17.98 -7.03
CA TYR A 55 9.84 18.52 -6.53
C TYR A 55 10.97 17.56 -6.88
N VAL A 56 11.96 18.02 -7.65
CA VAL A 56 13.07 17.22 -8.16
C VAL A 56 14.39 17.67 -7.56
N ASP A 57 15.15 16.75 -6.99
CA ASP A 57 16.49 17.01 -6.47
C ASP A 57 17.37 17.68 -7.55
N PRO A 58 18.01 18.84 -7.28
CA PRO A 58 18.80 19.56 -8.27
C PRO A 58 20.02 18.79 -8.79
N ARG A 59 20.47 17.74 -8.09
CA ARG A 59 21.58 16.87 -8.50
C ARG A 59 21.17 15.90 -9.62
N LEU A 60 19.88 15.62 -9.78
CA LEU A 60 19.39 14.82 -10.91
C LEU A 60 19.60 15.58 -12.23
N PRO A 61 19.93 14.90 -13.34
CA PRO A 61 20.00 15.52 -14.65
C PRO A 61 18.69 16.19 -15.05
N GLU A 62 18.77 17.19 -15.95
CA GLU A 62 17.59 17.77 -16.58
C GLU A 62 16.79 16.68 -17.31
N GLY A 63 15.45 16.71 -17.19
CA GLY A 63 14.57 15.69 -17.76
C GLY A 63 14.55 14.34 -17.04
N ALA A 64 15.31 14.16 -15.94
CA ALA A 64 15.27 12.93 -15.16
C ALA A 64 13.87 12.61 -14.58
N HIS A 65 13.01 13.62 -14.45
CA HIS A 65 11.65 13.47 -13.94
C HIS A 65 10.66 12.91 -14.98
N LEU A 66 11.00 12.88 -16.28
CA LEU A 66 10.08 12.47 -17.35
C LEU A 66 9.60 11.02 -17.21
N PRO A 67 10.46 10.02 -16.90
CA PRO A 67 9.99 8.66 -16.61
C PRO A 67 9.06 8.60 -15.40
N LEU A 68 9.33 9.40 -14.35
CA LEU A 68 8.48 9.46 -13.16
C LEU A 68 7.08 9.99 -13.50
N LEU A 69 6.96 11.01 -14.35
CA LEU A 69 5.65 11.48 -14.82
C LEU A 69 4.86 10.35 -15.50
N HIS A 70 5.52 9.52 -16.31
CA HIS A 70 4.87 8.36 -16.92
C HIS A 70 4.38 7.35 -15.88
N HIS A 71 5.20 7.08 -14.84
CA HIS A 71 4.82 6.18 -13.74
C HIS A 71 3.64 6.73 -12.93
N LEU A 72 3.61 8.04 -12.65
CA LEU A 72 2.50 8.70 -11.95
C LEU A 72 1.20 8.62 -12.76
N GLN A 73 1.24 8.90 -14.06
CA GLN A 73 0.08 8.74 -14.94
C GLN A 73 -0.38 7.28 -15.02
N GLN A 74 0.55 6.32 -15.00
CA GLN A 74 0.18 4.91 -14.94
C GLN A 74 -0.48 4.56 -13.61
N ALA A 75 -0.01 5.12 -12.50
CA ALA A 75 -0.59 4.93 -11.19
C ALA A 75 -2.02 5.49 -11.11
N GLU A 76 -2.26 6.70 -11.61
CA GLU A 76 -3.60 7.29 -11.75
C GLU A 76 -4.54 6.36 -12.54
N ARG A 77 -4.08 5.85 -13.70
CA ARG A 77 -4.86 4.93 -14.53
C ARG A 77 -5.17 3.61 -13.82
N GLU A 78 -4.20 2.97 -13.18
CA GLU A 78 -4.41 1.69 -12.51
C GLU A 78 -5.31 1.85 -11.28
N VAL A 79 -5.13 2.91 -10.49
CA VAL A 79 -6.02 3.20 -9.34
C VAL A 79 -7.45 3.47 -9.80
N LEU A 80 -7.65 4.28 -10.84
CA LEU A 80 -8.98 4.51 -11.39
C LEU A 80 -9.60 3.22 -11.96
N ALA A 81 -8.83 2.42 -12.70
CA ALA A 81 -9.31 1.19 -13.29
C ALA A 81 -9.69 0.14 -12.22
N GLN A 82 -8.80 -0.12 -11.26
CA GLN A 82 -8.95 -1.18 -10.27
C GLN A 82 -9.88 -0.77 -9.13
N LEU A 83 -9.75 0.46 -8.63
CA LEU A 83 -10.45 0.92 -7.43
C LEU A 83 -11.60 1.90 -7.73
N GLY A 84 -11.62 2.52 -8.90
CA GLY A 84 -12.61 3.56 -9.23
C GLY A 84 -12.37 4.87 -8.49
N LEU A 85 -11.15 5.11 -8.00
CA LEU A 85 -10.79 6.31 -7.26
C LEU A 85 -10.05 7.31 -8.15
N ASP A 86 -10.35 8.59 -7.96
CA ASP A 86 -9.74 9.71 -8.68
C ASP A 86 -9.40 10.83 -7.67
N PRO A 87 -8.40 10.60 -6.78
CA PRO A 87 -8.02 11.60 -5.80
C PRO A 87 -7.28 12.77 -6.46
N GLU A 88 -7.30 13.95 -5.83
CA GLU A 88 -6.39 15.03 -6.23
C GLU A 88 -4.93 14.57 -6.10
N PRO A 89 -4.07 14.81 -7.10
CA PRO A 89 -2.69 14.36 -7.07
C PRO A 89 -1.93 14.88 -5.82
N PRO A 90 -1.13 14.03 -5.14
CA PRO A 90 -0.32 14.45 -4.00
C PRO A 90 0.85 15.34 -4.43
N ASP A 91 1.58 15.92 -3.48
CA ASP A 91 2.95 16.39 -3.77
C ASP A 91 3.87 15.18 -3.97
N VAL A 92 4.81 15.27 -4.92
CA VAL A 92 5.83 14.24 -5.18
C VAL A 92 7.24 14.82 -5.01
N PHE A 93 8.10 14.06 -4.35
CA PHE A 93 9.52 14.37 -4.17
C PHE A 93 10.39 13.30 -4.83
N ALA A 94 11.16 13.68 -5.85
CA ALA A 94 12.11 12.82 -6.55
C ALA A 94 13.53 13.06 -6.02
N TYR A 95 14.13 12.01 -5.48
CA TYR A 95 15.43 12.03 -4.81
C TYR A 95 16.53 11.52 -5.74
N PHE A 96 17.73 12.11 -5.61
CA PHE A 96 18.91 11.65 -6.33
C PHE A 96 19.36 10.25 -5.90
N ASP A 97 19.30 9.94 -4.60
CA ASP A 97 19.75 8.68 -4.04
C ASP A 97 18.88 8.25 -2.83
N LYS A 98 19.03 6.98 -2.43
CA LYS A 98 18.36 6.40 -1.27
C LYS A 98 18.81 7.03 0.06
N GLU A 99 20.05 7.50 0.14
CA GLU A 99 20.57 8.11 1.38
C GLU A 99 19.82 9.39 1.72
N LEU A 100 19.56 10.25 0.72
CA LEU A 100 18.77 11.45 0.91
C LEU A 100 17.31 11.12 1.21
N LEU A 101 16.72 10.13 0.53
CA LEU A 101 15.36 9.69 0.85
C LEU A 101 15.25 9.26 2.32
N VAL A 102 16.16 8.41 2.79
CA VAL A 102 16.21 7.93 4.17
C VAL A 102 16.40 9.08 5.16
N ALA A 103 17.30 10.01 4.87
CA ALA A 103 17.52 11.18 5.71
C ALA A 103 16.31 12.11 5.75
N ALA A 104 15.57 12.22 4.65
CA ALA A 104 14.46 13.16 4.53
C ALA A 104 13.12 12.64 5.05
N ALA A 105 12.85 11.36 4.83
CA ALA A 105 11.59 10.71 5.15
C ALA A 105 11.73 9.76 6.33
N CYS A 106 12.87 9.75 7.03
CA CYS A 106 13.20 8.86 8.14
C CYS A 106 12.68 7.44 7.90
N THR A 107 13.00 6.85 6.75
CA THR A 107 12.44 5.55 6.35
C THR A 107 13.50 4.45 6.39
N ASN A 108 13.10 3.20 6.14
CA ASN A 108 14.05 2.09 6.05
C ASN A 108 14.95 2.26 4.81
N ARG A 109 16.23 1.89 4.92
CA ARG A 109 17.24 1.99 3.84
C ARG A 109 16.91 1.22 2.57
N ASN A 110 16.02 0.24 2.65
CA ASN A 110 15.63 -0.58 1.51
C ASN A 110 14.47 0.01 0.71
N VAL A 111 13.92 1.15 1.14
CA VAL A 111 12.76 1.76 0.51
C VAL A 111 13.16 2.52 -0.75
N VAL A 112 12.40 2.32 -1.82
CA VAL A 112 12.58 2.98 -3.13
C VAL A 112 11.50 4.03 -3.39
N ALA A 113 10.32 3.84 -2.81
CA ALA A 113 9.26 4.83 -2.76
C ALA A 113 8.52 4.75 -1.41
N TYR A 114 7.98 5.86 -0.94
CA TYR A 114 7.28 5.96 0.34
C TYR A 114 6.17 7.01 0.30
N TYR A 115 5.05 6.74 0.95
CA TYR A 115 3.95 7.71 1.11
C TYR A 115 3.66 8.07 2.57
N ASP A 116 3.55 9.36 2.85
CA ASP A 116 3.18 9.91 4.17
C ASP A 116 2.24 11.14 4.11
N GLY A 117 1.51 11.28 3.00
CA GLY A 117 0.82 12.50 2.62
C GLY A 117 1.48 13.23 1.45
N ALA A 118 2.77 12.96 1.21
CA ALA A 118 3.43 13.19 -0.06
C ALA A 118 4.04 11.86 -0.54
N LEU A 119 4.28 11.75 -1.85
CA LEU A 119 4.89 10.58 -2.45
C LEU A 119 6.39 10.85 -2.68
N HIS A 120 7.24 10.01 -2.11
CA HIS A 120 8.68 10.16 -2.10
C HIS A 120 9.32 9.04 -2.91
N VAL A 121 10.17 9.34 -3.90
CA VAL A 121 10.70 8.33 -4.85
C VAL A 121 12.18 8.54 -5.16
N VAL A 122 12.94 7.44 -5.22
CA VAL A 122 14.26 7.40 -5.85
C VAL A 122 14.12 6.86 -7.28
N LEU A 123 14.74 7.53 -8.25
CA LEU A 123 14.54 7.24 -9.68
C LEU A 123 15.42 6.10 -10.22
N ASP A 124 16.55 5.80 -9.58
CA ASP A 124 17.53 4.82 -10.03
C ASP A 124 17.25 3.42 -9.44
N HIS A 125 16.11 2.84 -9.81
CA HIS A 125 15.74 1.49 -9.38
C HIS A 125 14.83 0.79 -10.40
N ASP A 126 15.10 -0.49 -10.67
CA ASP A 126 14.39 -1.27 -11.71
C ASP A 126 12.87 -1.37 -11.44
N ASP A 127 12.48 -1.48 -10.17
CA ASP A 127 11.07 -1.61 -9.75
C ASP A 127 10.35 -0.28 -9.49
N VAL A 128 10.95 0.87 -9.84
CA VAL A 128 10.40 2.21 -9.49
C VAL A 128 8.95 2.39 -9.95
N GLN A 129 8.57 1.87 -11.11
CA GLN A 129 7.21 1.95 -11.60
C GLN A 129 6.22 1.26 -10.65
N ALA A 130 6.49 0.01 -10.27
CA ALA A 130 5.62 -0.75 -9.38
C ALA A 130 5.51 -0.05 -8.03
N SER A 131 6.63 0.43 -7.49
CA SER A 131 6.64 1.17 -6.21
C SER A 131 5.85 2.49 -6.29
N VAL A 132 5.93 3.24 -7.40
CA VAL A 132 5.10 4.45 -7.58
C VAL A 132 3.62 4.09 -7.58
N VAL A 133 3.21 3.03 -8.29
CA VAL A 133 1.80 2.59 -8.32
C VAL A 133 1.34 2.12 -6.92
N HIS A 134 2.20 1.41 -6.20
CA HIS A 134 1.95 0.97 -4.83
C HIS A 134 1.68 2.15 -3.90
N GLU A 135 2.60 3.11 -3.85
CA GLU A 135 2.50 4.26 -2.94
C GLU A 135 1.37 5.22 -3.34
N TYR A 136 1.09 5.38 -4.65
CA TYR A 136 -0.08 6.13 -5.11
C TYR A 136 -1.39 5.44 -4.72
N THR A 137 -1.42 4.12 -4.64
CA THR A 137 -2.58 3.38 -4.14
C THR A 137 -2.84 3.71 -2.66
N HIS A 138 -1.80 3.80 -1.84
CA HIS A 138 -1.93 4.28 -0.45
C HIS A 138 -2.52 5.69 -0.39
N HIS A 139 -2.01 6.61 -1.22
CA HIS A 139 -2.57 7.95 -1.36
C HIS A 139 -4.07 7.92 -1.66
N ALA A 140 -4.49 7.17 -2.67
CA ALA A 140 -5.89 7.10 -3.08
C ALA A 140 -6.80 6.54 -1.98
N LEU A 141 -6.38 5.47 -1.31
CA LEU A 141 -7.13 4.87 -0.20
C LEU A 141 -7.27 5.86 0.97
N MET A 142 -6.18 6.51 1.37
CA MET A 142 -6.16 7.45 2.50
C MET A 142 -6.95 8.73 2.20
N SER A 143 -6.90 9.24 0.97
CA SER A 143 -7.69 10.39 0.52
C SER A 143 -9.20 10.12 0.58
N GLN A 144 -9.63 8.86 0.56
CA GLN A 144 -11.04 8.45 0.75
C GLN A 144 -11.37 8.09 2.21
N GLY A 145 -10.46 8.34 3.15
CA GLY A 145 -10.64 8.05 4.57
C GLY A 145 -10.44 6.59 4.96
N ILE A 146 -9.95 5.74 4.04
CA ILE A 146 -9.64 4.33 4.33
C ILE A 146 -8.28 4.27 4.98
N LEU A 147 -8.25 4.28 6.31
CA LEU A 147 -7.00 4.31 7.09
C LEU A 147 -6.50 2.93 7.51
N GLY A 148 -7.31 1.89 7.41
CA GLY A 148 -6.87 0.54 7.80
C GLY A 148 -7.93 -0.55 7.54
N PRO A 149 -7.61 -1.80 7.91
CA PRO A 149 -6.37 -2.23 8.57
C PRO A 149 -5.16 -2.22 7.64
N ALA A 150 -3.95 -2.14 8.23
CA ALA A 150 -2.68 -2.03 7.50
C ALA A 150 -2.50 -3.15 6.46
N TRP A 151 -2.81 -4.39 6.83
CA TRP A 151 -2.69 -5.54 5.92
C TRP A 151 -3.56 -5.39 4.67
N ALA A 152 -4.74 -4.79 4.80
CA ALA A 152 -5.64 -4.62 3.67
C ALA A 152 -5.12 -3.55 2.72
N GLN A 153 -4.60 -2.44 3.26
CA GLN A 153 -3.96 -1.39 2.45
C GLN A 153 -2.76 -1.95 1.69
N GLU A 154 -1.84 -2.66 2.36
CA GLU A 154 -0.67 -3.24 1.68
C GLU A 154 -1.08 -4.26 0.64
N GLY A 155 -2.00 -5.18 0.96
CA GLY A 155 -2.43 -6.20 0.01
C GLY A 155 -3.12 -5.59 -1.22
N ILE A 156 -3.97 -4.56 -1.04
CA ILE A 156 -4.58 -3.84 -2.15
C ILE A 156 -3.51 -3.14 -3.00
N ALA A 157 -2.58 -2.41 -2.37
CA ALA A 157 -1.51 -1.71 -3.05
C ALA A 157 -0.64 -2.66 -3.89
N MET A 158 -0.24 -3.80 -3.33
CA MET A 158 0.54 -4.82 -4.04
C MET A 158 -0.19 -5.40 -5.25
N LEU A 159 -1.51 -5.63 -5.15
CA LEU A 159 -2.31 -6.14 -6.25
C LEU A 159 -2.49 -5.09 -7.36
N VAL A 160 -2.76 -3.83 -7.00
CA VAL A 160 -2.89 -2.73 -7.98
C VAL A 160 -1.56 -2.45 -8.67
N ALA A 161 -0.46 -2.48 -7.93
CA ALA A 161 0.91 -2.36 -8.44
C ALA A 161 1.37 -3.56 -9.27
N ARG A 162 0.60 -4.66 -9.25
CA ARG A 162 0.91 -5.93 -9.94
C ARG A 162 2.27 -6.48 -9.55
N GLU A 163 2.65 -6.29 -8.29
CA GLU A 163 3.87 -6.88 -7.76
C GLU A 163 3.74 -8.40 -7.81
N ALA A 164 4.80 -9.08 -8.28
CA ALA A 164 4.79 -10.53 -8.47
C ALA A 164 5.72 -11.28 -7.52
N TRP A 165 6.62 -10.59 -6.81
CA TRP A 165 7.63 -11.22 -5.96
C TRP A 165 7.02 -12.04 -4.81
N TRP A 166 5.83 -11.68 -4.34
CA TRP A 166 5.13 -12.38 -3.25
C TRP A 166 4.53 -13.71 -3.70
N LEU A 167 4.40 -13.95 -5.02
CA LEU A 167 3.94 -15.22 -5.58
C LEU A 167 5.02 -16.31 -5.57
N ASP A 168 6.21 -16.04 -5.05
CA ASP A 168 7.24 -17.06 -4.86
C ASP A 168 6.67 -18.25 -4.05
N PRO A 169 6.74 -19.49 -4.56
CA PRO A 169 6.17 -20.65 -3.88
C PRO A 169 6.69 -20.85 -2.46
N ALA A 170 7.97 -20.56 -2.16
CA ALA A 170 8.52 -20.72 -0.83
C ALA A 170 7.94 -19.68 0.15
N ARG A 171 7.65 -18.47 -0.33
CA ARG A 171 6.98 -17.42 0.47
C ARG A 171 5.52 -17.78 0.76
N LEU A 172 4.81 -18.30 -0.25
CA LEU A 172 3.43 -18.77 -0.08
C LEU A 172 3.36 -19.97 0.86
N GLU A 173 4.30 -20.91 0.77
CA GLU A 173 4.43 -22.03 1.72
C GLU A 173 4.63 -21.53 3.15
N GLN A 174 5.48 -20.51 3.35
CA GLN A 174 5.68 -19.90 4.66
C GLN A 174 4.39 -19.30 5.24
N VAL A 175 3.59 -18.61 4.43
CA VAL A 175 2.28 -18.07 4.88
C VAL A 175 1.31 -19.20 5.23
N ARG A 176 1.29 -20.29 4.45
CA ARG A 176 0.41 -21.44 4.71
C ARG A 176 0.80 -22.14 6.02
N ASP A 177 2.08 -22.40 6.22
CA ASP A 177 2.58 -23.27 7.28
C ASP A 177 2.79 -22.52 8.61
N ALA A 178 3.09 -21.22 8.54
CA ALA A 178 3.35 -20.37 9.70
C ALA A 178 2.82 -18.94 9.51
N PRO A 179 1.49 -18.74 9.39
CA PRO A 179 0.91 -17.41 9.20
C PRO A 179 1.17 -16.51 10.42
N MET A 180 1.39 -15.22 10.15
CA MET A 180 1.32 -14.18 11.16
C MET A 180 -0.11 -14.10 11.72
N PRO A 181 -0.30 -14.07 13.05
CA PRO A 181 -1.63 -13.90 13.62
C PRO A 181 -2.29 -12.62 13.14
N LEU A 182 -3.57 -12.69 12.81
CA LEU A 182 -4.30 -11.54 12.27
C LEU A 182 -4.30 -10.34 13.22
N GLU A 183 -4.43 -10.59 14.52
CA GLU A 183 -4.40 -9.54 15.54
C GLU A 183 -3.05 -8.80 15.55
N VAL A 184 -1.97 -9.52 15.25
CA VAL A 184 -0.63 -8.92 15.09
C VAL A 184 -0.63 -8.07 13.82
N MET A 185 -1.16 -8.58 12.70
CA MET A 185 -1.22 -7.80 11.45
C MET A 185 -2.08 -6.53 11.57
N GLU A 186 -3.20 -6.59 12.29
CA GLU A 186 -4.10 -5.46 12.53
C GLU A 186 -3.44 -4.34 13.34
N GLN A 187 -2.48 -4.67 14.20
CA GLN A 187 -1.79 -3.74 15.09
C GLN A 187 -0.40 -3.33 14.58
N SER A 188 0.11 -4.03 13.57
CA SER A 188 1.46 -3.82 13.06
C SER A 188 1.54 -2.69 12.05
N ILE A 189 2.70 -2.04 12.03
CA ILE A 189 3.12 -1.17 10.96
C ILE A 189 4.32 -1.86 10.29
N PRO A 190 4.25 -2.30 9.02
CA PRO A 190 5.22 -3.20 8.40
C PRO A 190 6.66 -2.70 8.48
N TYR A 191 6.88 -1.40 8.28
CA TYR A 191 8.21 -0.81 8.34
C TYR A 191 8.82 -0.75 9.76
N THR A 192 8.03 -1.03 10.81
CA THR A 192 8.52 -1.17 12.19
C THR A 192 8.86 -2.62 12.57
N LEU A 193 8.52 -3.59 11.72
CA LEU A 193 8.81 -5.00 11.94
C LEU A 193 10.27 -5.32 11.59
N LEU A 194 10.76 -6.45 12.11
CA LEU A 194 12.03 -7.01 11.62
C LEU A 194 11.91 -7.37 10.13
N PRO A 195 13.00 -7.34 9.35
CA PRO A 195 12.93 -7.54 7.89
C PRO A 195 12.18 -8.81 7.47
N GLU A 196 12.48 -9.97 8.09
CA GLU A 196 11.78 -11.22 7.80
C GLU A 196 10.29 -11.20 8.15
N GLN A 197 9.92 -10.49 9.23
CA GLN A 197 8.53 -10.32 9.64
C GLN A 197 7.78 -9.36 8.70
N ALA A 198 8.45 -8.31 8.22
CA ALA A 198 7.90 -7.39 7.23
C ALA A 198 7.62 -8.13 5.91
N VAL A 199 8.57 -8.94 5.44
CA VAL A 199 8.36 -9.79 4.24
C VAL A 199 7.15 -10.70 4.44
N LEU A 200 7.08 -11.43 5.57
CA LEU A 200 5.93 -12.28 5.87
C LEU A 200 4.62 -11.48 5.90
N PHE A 201 4.63 -10.30 6.51
CA PHE A 201 3.47 -9.40 6.56
C PHE A 201 2.97 -9.07 5.15
N TYR A 202 3.85 -8.63 4.25
CA TYR A 202 3.48 -8.24 2.90
C TYR A 202 2.97 -9.42 2.08
N VAL A 203 3.67 -10.57 2.12
CA VAL A 203 3.24 -11.78 1.42
C VAL A 203 1.87 -12.22 1.92
N GLN A 204 1.68 -12.26 3.24
CA GLN A 204 0.41 -12.63 3.82
C GLN A 204 -0.68 -11.64 3.43
N SER A 205 -0.43 -10.33 3.51
CA SER A 205 -1.37 -9.26 3.12
C SER A 205 -1.86 -9.41 1.68
N ALA A 206 -0.94 -9.54 0.72
CA ALA A 206 -1.28 -9.76 -0.68
C ALA A 206 -2.07 -11.07 -0.88
N THR A 207 -1.67 -12.13 -0.17
CA THR A 207 -2.36 -13.42 -0.19
C THR A 207 -3.81 -13.30 0.31
N MET A 208 -4.06 -12.63 1.45
CA MET A 208 -5.42 -12.45 1.97
C MET A 208 -6.27 -11.71 0.95
N VAL A 209 -5.78 -10.55 0.48
CA VAL A 209 -6.55 -9.72 -0.46
C VAL A 209 -6.82 -10.48 -1.76
N ALA A 210 -5.83 -11.16 -2.33
CA ALA A 210 -6.00 -11.98 -3.53
C ALA A 210 -7.06 -13.07 -3.35
N CYS A 211 -7.05 -13.77 -2.21
CA CYS A 211 -8.04 -14.80 -1.90
C CYS A 211 -9.45 -14.23 -1.72
N LEU A 212 -9.57 -13.06 -1.11
CA LEU A 212 -10.84 -12.39 -0.85
C LEU A 212 -11.50 -11.85 -2.11
N VAL A 213 -10.72 -11.38 -3.08
CA VAL A 213 -11.26 -10.84 -4.34
C VAL A 213 -11.47 -11.91 -5.41
N ARG A 214 -10.76 -13.03 -5.37
CA ARG A 214 -10.91 -14.13 -6.35
C ARG A 214 -12.27 -14.82 -6.28
N GLY A 215 -12.96 -14.72 -5.14
CA GLY A 215 -14.27 -15.34 -4.91
C GLY A 215 -15.48 -14.43 -5.14
N THR A 216 -15.29 -13.18 -5.57
CA THR A 216 -16.38 -12.20 -5.64
C THR A 216 -16.38 -11.41 -6.95
N ASP A 217 -17.57 -11.17 -7.50
CA ASP A 217 -17.73 -10.30 -8.68
C ASP A 217 -17.38 -8.83 -8.36
N ALA A 218 -17.40 -8.46 -7.08
CA ALA A 218 -17.13 -7.10 -6.62
C ALA A 218 -15.63 -6.74 -6.58
N GLY A 219 -14.74 -7.73 -6.58
CA GLY A 219 -13.29 -7.53 -6.62
C GLY A 219 -12.74 -6.59 -5.53
N LEU A 220 -11.69 -5.84 -5.88
CA LEU A 220 -11.05 -4.87 -4.97
C LEU A 220 -12.00 -3.74 -4.53
N ARG A 221 -12.92 -3.30 -5.41
CA ARG A 221 -13.88 -2.22 -5.11
C ARG A 221 -14.86 -2.62 -4.02
N GLY A 222 -15.34 -3.85 -4.06
CA GLY A 222 -16.22 -4.35 -3.02
C GLY A 222 -15.51 -4.50 -1.67
N LEU A 223 -14.25 -4.97 -1.67
CA LEU A 223 -13.43 -5.01 -0.47
C LEU A 223 -13.24 -3.60 0.10
N MET A 224 -12.92 -2.62 -0.74
CA MET A 224 -12.81 -1.21 -0.37
C MET A 224 -14.11 -0.65 0.24
N GLY A 225 -15.27 -0.99 -0.33
CA GLY A 225 -16.58 -0.67 0.22
C GLY A 225 -16.78 -1.23 1.63
N ALA A 226 -16.36 -2.47 1.85
CA ALA A 226 -16.46 -3.14 3.14
C ALA A 226 -15.57 -2.53 4.23
N LEU A 227 -14.44 -1.94 3.84
CA LEU A 227 -13.52 -1.24 4.73
C LEU A 227 -14.03 0.14 5.20
N GLY A 228 -15.24 0.55 4.77
CA GLY A 228 -15.95 1.69 5.34
C GLY A 228 -15.81 2.98 4.56
N THR A 229 -15.79 2.92 3.22
CA THR A 229 -15.90 4.14 2.41
C THR A 229 -17.25 4.84 2.67
N PRO A 230 -17.28 6.19 2.71
CA PRO A 230 -18.55 6.91 2.59
C PRO A 230 -19.23 6.49 1.29
N ALA A 231 -20.57 6.37 1.31
CA ALA A 231 -21.42 5.75 0.29
C ALA A 231 -21.28 6.27 -1.17
N GLY A 232 -20.39 7.22 -1.46
CA GLY A 232 -20.14 7.75 -2.81
C GLY A 232 -19.12 6.98 -3.65
N ALA A 233 -18.15 6.28 -3.05
CA ALA A 233 -17.07 5.60 -3.78
C ALA A 233 -17.32 4.10 -4.03
N ALA A 234 -18.22 3.48 -3.28
CA ALA A 234 -18.51 2.05 -3.37
C ALA A 234 -19.66 1.76 -4.35
N GLN A 235 -19.46 2.03 -5.64
CA GLN A 235 -20.37 1.48 -6.66
C GLN A 235 -19.92 0.07 -7.05
N GLY A 236 -20.41 -0.91 -6.29
CA GLY A 236 -20.29 -2.34 -6.58
C GLY A 236 -21.50 -3.08 -5.99
N ALA A 237 -22.12 -3.96 -6.76
CA ALA A 237 -23.22 -4.79 -6.28
C ALA A 237 -22.66 -5.94 -5.43
N GLY A 238 -22.51 -5.71 -4.13
CA GLY A 238 -22.10 -6.75 -3.18
C GLY A 238 -21.72 -6.18 -1.82
N SER A 239 -22.21 -6.79 -0.74
CA SER A 239 -21.74 -6.51 0.62
C SER A 239 -20.81 -7.62 1.08
N TYR A 240 -19.64 -7.29 1.61
CA TYR A 240 -18.82 -8.25 2.33
C TYR A 240 -19.25 -8.32 3.79
N ASP A 241 -19.23 -9.52 4.36
CA ASP A 241 -19.24 -9.70 5.80
C ASP A 241 -17.77 -9.72 6.29
N PRO A 242 -17.35 -8.74 7.12
CA PRO A 242 -16.02 -8.71 7.75
C PRO A 242 -15.64 -9.97 8.52
N SER A 243 -16.61 -10.76 8.96
CA SER A 243 -16.34 -12.05 9.61
C SER A 243 -16.02 -13.18 8.62
N GLN A 244 -16.53 -13.10 7.39
CA GLN A 244 -16.14 -14.00 6.29
C GLN A 244 -14.79 -13.61 5.67
N LEU A 245 -14.44 -12.32 5.74
CA LEU A 245 -13.15 -11.78 5.27
C LEU A 245 -11.93 -12.40 5.97
N LEU A 246 -12.13 -13.10 7.09
CA LEU A 246 -11.06 -13.53 7.99
C LEU A 246 -11.19 -14.99 8.44
N ASP A 247 -12.05 -15.81 7.81
CA ASP A 247 -12.14 -17.23 8.12
C ASP A 247 -10.88 -17.97 7.64
N PRO A 248 -9.97 -18.40 8.56
CA PRO A 248 -8.72 -19.03 8.18
C PRO A 248 -8.92 -20.39 7.49
N SER A 249 -10.11 -21.00 7.62
CA SER A 249 -10.40 -22.29 6.99
C SER A 249 -10.55 -22.19 5.46
N ALA A 250 -10.84 -21.00 4.92
CA ALA A 250 -10.94 -20.75 3.48
C ALA A 250 -9.57 -20.54 2.80
N TRP A 251 -8.51 -20.35 3.59
CA TRP A 251 -7.21 -19.93 3.09
C TRP A 251 -6.35 -21.02 2.48
N PRO A 252 -6.20 -22.23 3.09
CA PRO A 252 -5.28 -23.24 2.55
C PRO A 252 -5.56 -23.58 1.09
N ALA A 253 -6.84 -23.77 0.74
CA ALA A 253 -7.24 -24.08 -0.65
C ALA A 253 -6.93 -22.93 -1.63
N CYS A 254 -7.09 -21.68 -1.20
CA CYS A 254 -6.73 -20.53 -2.01
C CYS A 254 -5.21 -20.40 -2.17
N VAL A 255 -4.45 -20.52 -1.09
CA VAL A 255 -2.98 -20.45 -1.10
C VAL A 255 -2.40 -21.54 -2.00
N ASP A 256 -2.88 -22.78 -1.87
CA ASP A 256 -2.48 -23.88 -2.75
C ASP A 256 -2.82 -23.58 -4.22
N GLY A 257 -3.96 -22.91 -4.47
CA GLY A 257 -4.34 -22.44 -5.80
C GLY A 257 -3.43 -21.35 -6.36
N LEU A 258 -2.95 -20.43 -5.52
CA LEU A 258 -1.96 -19.41 -5.91
C LEU A 258 -0.60 -20.05 -6.18
N MET A 259 -0.18 -21.02 -5.37
CA MET A 259 1.06 -21.78 -5.57
C MET A 259 1.06 -22.56 -6.89
N ARG A 260 -0.04 -23.24 -7.24
CA ARG A 260 -0.16 -23.93 -8.54
C ARG A 260 -0.05 -22.94 -9.70
N SER A 261 -0.77 -21.81 -9.62
CA SER A 261 -0.67 -20.75 -10.63
C SER A 261 0.76 -20.21 -10.77
N ALA A 262 1.46 -19.97 -9.66
CA ALA A 262 2.85 -19.49 -9.66
C ALA A 262 3.83 -20.50 -10.27
N ARG A 263 3.54 -21.81 -10.16
CA ARG A 263 4.29 -22.90 -10.80
C ARG A 263 3.90 -23.14 -12.26
N GLY A 264 2.88 -22.46 -12.77
CA GLY A 264 2.35 -22.68 -14.12
C GLY A 264 1.53 -23.98 -14.26
N GLU A 265 1.09 -24.56 -13.15
CA GLU A 265 0.25 -25.76 -13.10
C GLU A 265 -1.22 -25.36 -13.25
N ARG A 266 -1.92 -25.92 -14.26
CA ARG A 266 -3.37 -25.71 -14.45
C ARG A 266 -4.18 -26.82 -13.81
#